data_AF-A0A3D0Z0S1-F1
#
_entry.id   AF-A0A3D0Z0S1-F1
#
_cell.length_a   1.000
_cell.length_b   1.000
_cell.length_c   1.000
_cell.angle_alpha   90.00
_cell.angle_beta   90.00
_cell.angle_gamma   90.00
#
_symmetry.space_group_name_H-M   'P 1'
#
loop_
_entity.id
_entity.type
_entity.pdbx_description
1 polymer ?
#
loop_
_entity_poly.entity_id
_entity_poly.type
_entity_poly.pdbx_seq_one_letter_code
_entity_poly.pdbx_strand_id
1 'polypeptide(L)'
;MGDEAMDGLLTTRTGLDTVLGRINGQAVIGLDTEFVSERTYRPVLCLISLAWPGGQALLDVPALGDLSLLGHALGGDGGTVVLHAGSQDLPLLERHLGCRPGRVFDTQVAAAFLGHGQIGYQRLVGEVLGIRLQGDASFTDWTRRPLTREQMDYAREDAAHLAPLYEVLSAELAQRGRLEWCWEECRRLGDRETAEPVPEEAWIRVDGARRLGPRLLAVLRELAAWREREARQSDVPVGFVLRDSTLVALARQAPQDRNGLERVRGMAAGQIRRYGDQLLAAASRGLACPREAWPRPFESPGEDPAVRLATDMLVSWVRKRSADEAITGPLLATREDIAELMRWHRGLVPRDPQPRVLAGWRRSLVGEDLLDLLEGKRALVFQRGELRLSGRPR
;
A
#
# COMPACT_ATOMS: atom_id res chain seq x y z
N MET A 1 -10.07 37.09 18.86
CA MET A 1 -8.71 36.51 18.83
C MET A 1 -8.69 34.98 18.92
N GLY A 2 -9.86 34.29 18.92
CA GLY A 2 -9.94 32.82 19.06
C GLY A 2 -10.26 32.03 17.77
N ASP A 3 -10.76 32.68 16.72
CA ASP A 3 -11.15 32.00 15.46
C ASP A 3 -10.11 32.11 14.32
N GLU A 4 -9.31 33.18 14.26
CA GLU A 4 -8.30 33.35 13.19
C GLU A 4 -7.18 32.30 13.25
N ALA A 5 -6.96 31.65 14.40
CA ALA A 5 -6.02 30.55 14.53
C ALA A 5 -6.52 29.25 13.89
N MET A 6 -7.83 29.09 13.69
CA MET A 6 -8.47 27.87 13.19
C MET A 6 -8.69 27.89 11.67
N ASP A 7 -8.86 29.09 11.09
CA ASP A 7 -8.94 29.30 9.64
C ASP A 7 -7.57 29.38 8.94
N GLY A 8 -6.48 29.31 9.71
CA GLY A 8 -5.11 29.36 9.21
C GLY A 8 -4.42 27.99 9.18
N LEU A 9 -3.18 28.00 8.69
CA LEU A 9 -2.26 26.87 8.82
C LEU A 9 -1.64 26.90 10.23
N LEU A 10 -1.82 25.83 11.00
CA LEU A 10 -1.31 25.71 12.37
C LEU A 10 0.17 25.31 12.37
N THR A 11 1.00 26.18 12.90
CA THR A 11 2.47 26.03 12.93
C THR A 11 3.06 26.06 14.34
N THR A 12 2.22 26.20 15.38
CA THR A 12 2.67 26.38 16.77
C THR A 12 2.09 25.35 17.71
N ARG A 13 2.82 25.06 18.80
CA ARG A 13 2.36 24.14 19.83
C ARG A 13 1.06 24.59 20.50
N THR A 14 0.91 25.87 20.80
CA THR A 14 -0.32 26.43 21.38
C THR A 14 -1.53 26.22 20.47
N GLY A 15 -1.33 26.34 19.16
CA GLY A 15 -2.34 26.03 18.16
C GLY A 15 -2.73 24.55 18.17
N LEU A 16 -1.74 23.66 18.24
CA LEU A 16 -1.97 22.22 18.37
C LEU A 16 -2.75 21.88 19.66
N ASP A 17 -2.36 22.42 20.82
CA ASP A 17 -3.05 22.19 22.09
C ASP A 17 -4.53 22.63 22.05
N THR A 18 -4.83 23.71 21.31
CA THR A 18 -6.20 24.16 21.07
C THR A 18 -7.00 23.14 20.27
N VAL A 19 -6.43 22.59 19.19
CA VAL A 19 -7.06 21.53 18.39
C VAL A 19 -7.28 20.27 19.22
N LEU A 20 -6.28 19.86 20.03
CA LEU A 20 -6.41 18.69 20.92
C LEU A 20 -7.62 18.83 21.86
N GLY A 21 -7.84 20.03 22.41
CA GLY A 21 -9.02 20.31 23.24
C GLY A 21 -10.37 20.23 22.49
N ARG A 22 -10.37 20.38 21.16
CA ARG A 22 -11.59 20.29 20.32
C ARG A 22 -11.88 18.88 19.84
N ILE A 23 -10.84 18.11 19.53
CA ILE A 23 -10.98 16.74 19.00
C ILE A 23 -11.13 15.72 20.13
N ASN A 24 -10.67 16.01 21.35
CA ASN A 24 -10.84 15.11 22.48
C ASN A 24 -12.33 14.91 22.77
N GLY A 25 -12.77 13.64 22.81
CA GLY A 25 -14.17 13.27 22.99
C GLY A 25 -15.03 13.28 21.72
N GLN A 26 -14.47 13.66 20.55
CA GLN A 26 -15.19 13.51 19.28
C GLN A 26 -15.29 12.02 18.94
N ALA A 27 -16.49 11.57 18.55
CA ALA A 27 -16.71 10.17 18.20
C ALA A 27 -16.11 9.79 16.84
N VAL A 28 -16.00 10.77 15.93
CA VAL A 28 -15.52 10.59 14.55
C VAL A 28 -14.67 11.80 14.17
N ILE A 29 -13.52 11.53 13.56
CA ILE A 29 -12.57 12.54 13.07
C ILE A 29 -12.19 12.16 11.64
N GLY A 30 -12.49 13.02 10.67
CA GLY A 30 -11.92 12.93 9.33
C GLY A 30 -10.45 13.32 9.36
N LEU A 31 -9.60 12.52 8.73
CA LEU A 31 -8.16 12.78 8.64
C LEU A 31 -7.69 12.50 7.22
N ASP A 32 -7.00 13.48 6.66
CA ASP A 32 -6.30 13.36 5.38
C ASP A 32 -4.86 13.89 5.50
N THR A 33 -3.96 13.43 4.61
CA THR A 33 -2.55 13.82 4.65
C THR A 33 -1.99 14.20 3.30
N GLU A 34 -1.06 15.16 3.31
CA GLU A 34 -0.32 15.56 2.12
C GLU A 34 1.17 15.29 2.33
N PHE A 35 1.77 14.54 1.41
CA PHE A 35 3.16 14.14 1.48
C PHE A 35 3.82 14.10 0.10
N VAL A 36 5.14 14.25 0.08
CA VAL A 36 5.96 14.10 -1.15
C VAL A 36 6.84 12.87 -1.06
N SER A 37 7.00 12.14 -2.16
CA SER A 37 7.76 10.88 -2.20
C SER A 37 8.78 10.81 -3.35
N GLU A 38 8.80 11.81 -4.23
CA GLU A 38 9.54 11.78 -5.49
C GLU A 38 11.00 12.20 -5.35
N ARG A 39 11.35 12.86 -4.24
CA ARG A 39 12.66 13.49 -4.02
C ARG A 39 13.48 12.88 -2.89
N THR A 40 12.84 12.14 -1.99
CA THR A 40 13.47 11.58 -0.80
C THR A 40 13.30 10.05 -0.77
N TYR A 41 14.13 9.37 0.01
CA TYR A 41 13.97 7.91 0.18
C TYR A 41 12.75 7.60 1.03
N ARG A 42 12.52 8.38 2.10
CA ARG A 42 11.31 8.32 2.91
C ARG A 42 10.35 9.43 2.47
N PRO A 43 9.05 9.14 2.28
CA PRO A 43 8.09 10.20 2.02
C PRO A 43 8.10 11.22 3.16
N VAL A 44 8.01 12.50 2.81
CA VAL A 44 7.98 13.61 3.75
C VAL A 44 6.53 14.04 3.94
N LEU A 45 6.00 13.82 5.14
CA LEU A 45 4.67 14.28 5.53
C LEU A 45 4.71 15.80 5.70
N CYS A 46 3.91 16.51 4.92
CA CYS A 46 3.91 17.97 4.86
C CYS A 46 2.72 18.59 5.59
N LEU A 47 1.56 17.95 5.53
CA LEU A 47 0.32 18.47 6.10
C LEU A 47 -0.53 17.33 6.66
N ILE A 48 -1.20 17.59 7.77
CA ILE A 48 -2.32 16.78 8.25
C ILE A 48 -3.55 17.69 8.29
N SER A 49 -4.63 17.25 7.65
CA SER A 49 -5.94 17.87 7.71
C SER A 49 -6.84 17.09 8.64
N LEU A 50 -7.49 17.78 9.58
CA LEU A 50 -8.46 17.19 10.50
C LEU A 50 -9.81 17.86 10.30
N ALA A 51 -10.88 17.08 10.38
CA ALA A 51 -12.25 17.56 10.42
C ALA A 51 -13.05 16.82 11.47
N TRP A 52 -13.89 17.52 12.20
CA TRP A 52 -14.80 16.98 13.21
C TRP A 52 -16.12 17.76 13.20
N PRO A 53 -17.16 17.28 13.89
CA PRO A 53 -18.40 18.03 14.02
C PRO A 53 -18.17 19.45 14.57
N GLY A 54 -18.41 20.45 13.73
CA GLY A 54 -18.29 21.87 14.10
C GLY A 54 -16.88 22.47 13.96
N GLY A 55 -15.91 21.79 13.36
CA GLY A 55 -14.60 22.40 13.11
C GLY A 55 -13.66 21.59 12.22
N GLN A 56 -12.58 22.24 11.79
CA GLN A 56 -11.51 21.65 10.99
C GLN A 56 -10.17 22.31 11.34
N ALA A 57 -9.07 21.65 11.04
CA ALA A 57 -7.73 22.19 11.27
C ALA A 57 -6.74 21.70 10.21
N LEU A 58 -5.79 22.56 9.85
CA LEU A 58 -4.65 22.23 9.00
C LEU A 58 -3.38 22.31 9.83
N LEU A 59 -2.62 21.23 9.92
CA LEU A 59 -1.42 21.10 10.76
C LEU A 59 -0.17 21.06 9.88
N ASP A 60 0.68 22.08 9.97
CA ASP A 60 1.97 22.12 9.29
C ASP A 60 2.97 21.20 10.00
N VAL A 61 3.12 19.98 9.49
CA VAL A 61 3.92 18.93 10.13
C VAL A 61 5.40 19.34 10.29
N PRO A 62 6.09 19.88 9.27
CA PRO A 62 7.45 20.42 9.43
C PRO A 62 7.61 21.49 10.51
N ALA A 63 6.61 22.38 10.69
CA ALA A 63 6.69 23.46 11.67
C ALA A 63 6.38 22.98 13.10
N LEU A 64 5.48 22.02 13.25
CA LEU A 64 5.07 21.47 14.54
C LEU A 64 6.08 20.46 15.12
N GLY A 65 6.79 19.73 14.26
CA GLY A 65 7.77 18.73 14.68
C GLY A 65 7.12 17.51 15.34
N ASP A 66 7.27 17.37 16.66
CA ASP A 66 6.73 16.22 17.40
C ASP A 66 5.19 16.28 17.53
N LEU A 67 4.52 15.30 16.93
CA LEU A 67 3.07 15.13 16.95
C LEU A 67 2.60 13.99 17.86
N SER A 68 3.47 13.53 18.78
CA SER A 68 3.12 12.49 19.75
C SER A 68 1.83 12.77 20.52
N LEU A 69 1.56 14.02 20.90
CA LEU A 69 0.30 14.37 21.57
C LEU A 69 -0.94 14.16 20.70
N LEU A 70 -0.84 14.44 19.39
CA LEU A 70 -1.92 14.14 18.46
C LEU A 70 -2.11 12.61 18.37
N GLY A 71 -1.01 11.85 18.35
CA GLY A 71 -1.06 10.39 18.43
C GLY A 71 -1.82 9.89 19.65
N HIS A 72 -1.55 10.43 20.84
CA HIS A 72 -2.26 10.07 22.07
C HIS A 72 -3.76 10.42 22.00
N ALA A 73 -4.12 11.55 21.39
CA ALA A 73 -5.53 11.96 21.25
C ALA A 73 -6.31 11.10 20.24
N LEU A 74 -5.63 10.58 19.20
CA LEU A 74 -6.22 9.71 18.18
C LEU A 74 -6.07 8.21 18.51
N GLY A 75 -5.27 7.87 19.52
CA GLY A 75 -4.99 6.51 19.97
C GLY A 75 -5.96 6.01 21.05
N GLY A 76 -5.94 4.69 21.33
CA GLY A 76 -6.65 4.08 22.46
C GLY A 76 -8.17 4.34 22.46
N ASP A 77 -8.60 5.20 23.38
CA ASP A 77 -10.01 5.61 23.61
C ASP A 77 -10.46 6.78 22.71
N GLY A 78 -9.61 7.23 21.81
CA GLY A 78 -9.92 8.27 20.83
C GLY A 78 -11.07 7.89 19.89
N GLY A 79 -11.64 8.90 19.23
CA GLY A 79 -12.68 8.73 18.22
C GLY A 79 -12.24 7.87 17.05
N THR A 80 -13.22 7.45 16.23
CA THR A 80 -12.94 6.79 14.96
C THR A 80 -12.25 7.77 14.02
N VAL A 81 -11.03 7.45 13.61
CA VAL A 81 -10.33 8.18 12.54
C VAL A 81 -10.78 7.62 11.20
N VAL A 82 -11.33 8.49 10.37
CA VAL A 82 -11.83 8.15 9.04
C VAL A 82 -10.85 8.68 8.00
N LEU A 83 -10.39 7.81 7.11
CA LEU A 83 -9.55 8.14 5.96
C LEU A 83 -10.19 7.67 4.65
N HIS A 84 -9.61 8.05 3.52
CA HIS A 84 -9.88 7.46 2.22
C HIS A 84 -8.59 6.91 1.61
N ALA A 85 -8.55 5.61 1.27
CA ALA A 85 -7.38 4.98 0.67
C ALA A 85 -6.09 5.10 1.52
N GLY A 86 -6.22 5.07 2.85
CA GLY A 86 -5.19 5.41 3.85
C GLY A 86 -4.01 4.44 3.98
N SER A 87 -3.80 3.56 3.00
CA SER A 87 -2.77 2.52 3.05
C SER A 87 -1.34 3.07 3.10
N GLN A 88 -1.11 4.24 2.49
CA GLN A 88 0.19 4.93 2.51
C GLN A 88 0.27 5.96 3.65
N ASP A 89 -0.86 6.56 4.02
CA ASP A 89 -0.97 7.56 5.09
C ASP A 89 -0.67 6.96 6.45
N LEU A 90 -1.22 5.78 6.76
CA LEU A 90 -1.12 5.19 8.10
C LEU A 90 0.33 4.95 8.58
N PRO A 91 1.24 4.36 7.77
CA PRO A 91 2.66 4.26 8.16
C PRO A 91 3.33 5.62 8.36
N LEU A 92 2.99 6.63 7.56
CA LEU A 92 3.54 7.98 7.69
C LEU A 92 3.04 8.66 8.96
N LEU A 93 1.75 8.54 9.24
CA LEU A 93 1.11 8.99 10.47
C LEU A 93 1.74 8.31 11.68
N GLU A 94 1.83 6.99 11.71
CA GLU A 94 2.42 6.25 12.84
C GLU A 94 3.82 6.74 13.19
N ARG A 95 4.66 7.02 12.19
CA ARG A 95 6.02 7.57 12.41
C ARG A 95 6.00 8.95 13.09
N HIS A 96 5.09 9.84 12.70
CA HIS A 96 5.05 11.21 13.22
C HIS A 96 4.24 11.33 14.51
N LEU A 97 3.21 10.49 14.67
CA LEU A 97 2.35 10.41 15.83
C LEU A 97 2.93 9.53 16.95
N GLY A 98 3.95 8.71 16.64
CA GLY A 98 4.53 7.73 17.56
C GLY A 98 3.66 6.50 17.83
N CYS A 99 2.43 6.48 17.31
CA CYS A 99 1.50 5.35 17.38
C CYS A 99 0.49 5.42 16.23
N ARG A 100 -0.11 4.27 15.90
CA ARG A 100 -1.24 4.21 14.97
C ARG A 100 -2.52 4.70 15.66
N PRO A 101 -3.40 5.43 14.96
CA PRO A 101 -4.72 5.76 15.49
C PRO A 101 -5.48 4.50 15.95
N GLY A 102 -6.21 4.61 17.06
CA GLY A 102 -6.77 3.45 17.76
C GLY A 102 -7.86 2.73 16.97
N ARG A 103 -8.74 3.49 16.31
CA ARG A 103 -9.81 2.96 15.45
C ARG A 103 -9.77 3.66 14.10
N VAL A 104 -9.42 2.92 13.05
CA VAL A 104 -9.33 3.44 11.68
C VAL A 104 -10.45 2.86 10.83
N PHE A 105 -11.22 3.73 10.17
CA PHE A 105 -12.18 3.37 9.15
C PHE A 105 -11.74 3.95 7.81
N ASP A 106 -11.66 3.11 6.79
CA ASP A 106 -11.30 3.53 5.44
C ASP A 106 -12.52 3.49 4.52
N THR A 107 -12.87 4.65 3.98
CA THR A 107 -14.05 4.81 3.12
C THR A 107 -13.91 4.10 1.77
N GLN A 108 -12.69 3.90 1.25
CA GLN A 108 -12.46 3.12 0.03
C GLN A 108 -12.65 1.62 0.28
N VAL A 109 -12.20 1.12 1.44
CA VAL A 109 -12.49 -0.27 1.86
C VAL A 109 -13.99 -0.48 2.03
N ALA A 110 -14.67 0.44 2.71
CA ALA A 110 -16.12 0.39 2.88
C ALA A 110 -16.86 0.39 1.53
N ALA A 111 -16.49 1.30 0.63
CA ALA A 111 -17.05 1.37 -0.71
C ALA A 111 -16.82 0.08 -1.52
N ALA A 112 -15.68 -0.59 -1.33
CA ALA A 112 -15.41 -1.87 -1.99
C ALA A 112 -16.33 -3.01 -1.49
N PHE A 113 -16.73 -3.01 -0.22
CA PHE A 113 -17.75 -3.94 0.32
C PHE A 113 -19.18 -3.65 -0.17
N LEU A 114 -19.41 -2.44 -0.67
CA LEU A 114 -20.70 -1.99 -1.23
C LEU A 114 -20.73 -2.05 -2.76
N GLY A 115 -19.62 -2.44 -3.40
CA GLY A 115 -19.55 -2.70 -4.84
C GLY A 115 -19.14 -1.51 -5.71
N HIS A 116 -18.60 -0.43 -5.13
CA HIS A 116 -18.15 0.75 -5.88
C HIS A 116 -16.82 0.57 -6.63
N GLY A 117 -16.16 -0.59 -6.55
CA GLY A 117 -14.84 -0.80 -7.15
C GLY A 117 -13.71 -0.12 -6.37
N GLN A 118 -12.58 0.13 -7.04
CA GLN A 118 -11.54 1.05 -6.56
C GLN A 118 -11.96 2.46 -6.96
N ILE A 119 -12.72 3.10 -6.07
CA ILE A 119 -13.25 4.44 -6.25
C ILE A 119 -12.32 5.47 -5.60
N GLY A 120 -12.06 6.58 -6.29
CA GLY A 120 -11.33 7.71 -5.73
C GLY A 120 -12.24 8.62 -4.90
N TYR A 121 -11.65 9.40 -3.99
CA TYR A 121 -12.35 10.19 -2.99
C TYR A 121 -13.43 11.11 -3.59
N GLN A 122 -13.08 11.96 -4.55
CA GLN A 122 -14.01 12.91 -5.17
C GLN A 122 -15.23 12.23 -5.79
N ARG A 123 -15.00 11.08 -6.44
CA ARG A 123 -16.08 10.30 -7.05
C ARG A 123 -16.97 9.66 -5.97
N LEU A 124 -16.38 9.16 -4.89
CA LEU A 124 -17.12 8.59 -3.77
C LEU A 124 -18.00 9.65 -3.09
N VAL A 125 -17.46 10.84 -2.83
CA VAL A 125 -18.22 11.97 -2.29
C VAL A 125 -19.39 12.35 -3.20
N GLY A 126 -19.17 12.39 -4.52
CA GLY A 126 -20.24 12.64 -5.50
C GLY A 126 -21.32 11.57 -5.52
N GLU A 127 -20.94 10.29 -5.50
CA GLU A 127 -21.90 9.16 -5.56
C GLU A 127 -22.70 9.00 -4.25
N VAL A 128 -22.06 9.20 -3.09
CA VAL A 128 -22.65 8.91 -1.78
C VAL A 128 -23.33 10.13 -1.16
N LEU A 129 -22.72 11.32 -1.28
CA LEU A 129 -23.21 12.54 -0.65
C LEU A 129 -23.88 13.50 -1.66
N GLY A 130 -23.76 13.25 -2.96
CA GLY A 130 -24.28 14.14 -3.99
C GLY A 130 -23.52 15.47 -4.09
N ILE A 131 -22.32 15.56 -3.52
CA ILE A 131 -21.50 16.77 -3.48
C ILE A 131 -20.44 16.68 -4.59
N ARG A 132 -20.30 17.76 -5.36
CA ARG A 132 -19.26 17.87 -6.39
C ARG A 132 -18.10 18.70 -5.86
N LEU A 133 -16.98 18.04 -5.58
CA LEU A 133 -15.74 18.69 -5.18
C LEU A 133 -15.13 19.45 -6.36
N GLN A 134 -14.47 20.57 -6.07
CA GLN A 134 -13.92 21.48 -7.08
C GLN A 134 -12.39 21.34 -7.09
N GLY A 135 -11.82 21.02 -8.26
CA GLY A 135 -10.38 21.09 -8.48
C GLY A 135 -9.61 19.83 -8.11
N ASP A 136 -8.33 19.82 -8.49
CA ASP A 136 -7.34 18.81 -8.14
C ASP A 136 -6.04 19.57 -7.84
N ALA A 137 -5.65 19.63 -6.57
CA ALA A 137 -4.36 20.18 -6.15
C ALA A 137 -3.39 19.08 -5.67
N SER A 138 -3.72 17.80 -5.91
CA SER A 138 -2.95 16.65 -5.43
C SER A 138 -1.52 16.63 -5.97
N PHE A 139 -1.30 17.15 -7.18
CA PHE A 139 0.02 17.26 -7.81
C PHE A 139 0.68 18.64 -7.63
N THR A 140 0.66 19.17 -6.41
CA THR A 140 1.38 20.41 -6.05
C THR A 140 2.56 20.14 -5.12
N ASP A 141 3.54 21.07 -5.07
CA ASP A 141 4.70 20.93 -4.18
C ASP A 141 4.31 21.30 -2.75
N TRP A 142 3.82 20.32 -1.98
CA TRP A 142 3.42 20.46 -0.57
C TRP A 142 4.56 20.80 0.39
N THR A 143 5.82 20.76 -0.05
CA THR A 143 6.96 21.22 0.77
C THR A 143 7.11 22.73 0.77
N ARG A 144 6.50 23.43 -0.20
CA ARG A 144 6.65 24.89 -0.32
C ARG A 144 5.92 25.60 0.81
N ARG A 145 6.53 26.67 1.31
CA ARG A 145 5.93 27.59 2.28
C ARG A 145 6.07 29.04 1.81
N PRO A 146 5.06 29.90 2.07
CA PRO A 146 3.74 29.56 2.62
C PRO A 146 2.92 28.70 1.63
N LEU A 147 1.97 27.90 2.16
CA LEU A 147 0.99 27.21 1.31
C LEU A 147 0.07 28.22 0.64
N THR A 148 -0.37 27.92 -0.58
CA THR A 148 -1.37 28.77 -1.26
C THR A 148 -2.74 28.59 -0.62
N ARG A 149 -3.63 29.56 -0.83
CA ARG A 149 -5.02 29.44 -0.40
C ARG A 149 -5.71 28.23 -1.03
N GLU A 150 -5.45 27.99 -2.32
CA GLU A 150 -6.00 26.84 -3.06
C GLU A 150 -5.56 25.50 -2.44
N GLN A 151 -4.28 25.37 -2.06
CA GLN A 151 -3.78 24.18 -1.36
C GLN A 151 -4.47 23.97 -0.01
N MET A 152 -4.62 25.04 0.78
CA MET A 152 -5.30 24.95 2.07
C MET A 152 -6.79 24.63 1.94
N ASP A 153 -7.47 25.21 0.96
CA ASP A 153 -8.89 24.97 0.73
C ASP A 153 -9.14 23.53 0.22
N TYR A 154 -8.28 23.02 -0.68
CA TYR A 154 -8.28 21.62 -1.10
C TYR A 154 -8.10 20.66 0.08
N ALA A 155 -7.05 20.86 0.87
CA ALA A 155 -6.73 19.96 1.97
C ALA A 155 -7.82 19.92 3.07
N ARG A 156 -8.56 21.02 3.25
CA ARG A 156 -9.74 21.07 4.11
C ARG A 156 -10.88 20.23 3.56
N GLU A 157 -11.18 20.39 2.27
CA GLU A 157 -12.26 19.67 1.58
C GLU A 157 -12.04 18.15 1.60
N ASP A 158 -10.78 17.71 1.52
CA ASP A 158 -10.40 16.29 1.57
C ASP A 158 -10.58 15.64 2.95
N ALA A 159 -10.58 16.42 4.04
CA ALA A 159 -10.95 15.93 5.37
C ALA A 159 -12.44 16.11 5.71
N ALA A 160 -13.07 17.18 5.22
CA ALA A 160 -14.38 17.65 5.67
C ALA A 160 -15.52 16.64 5.43
N HIS A 161 -15.46 15.86 4.34
CA HIS A 161 -16.53 14.94 3.96
C HIS A 161 -16.32 13.50 4.45
N LEU A 162 -15.21 13.20 5.12
CA LEU A 162 -14.92 11.86 5.62
C LEU A 162 -15.89 11.41 6.72
N ALA A 163 -16.23 12.27 7.68
CA ALA A 163 -17.20 11.92 8.71
C ALA A 163 -18.62 11.66 8.15
N PRO A 164 -19.18 12.53 7.27
CA PRO A 164 -20.42 12.22 6.56
C PRO A 164 -20.37 10.92 5.74
N LEU A 165 -19.26 10.65 5.04
CA LEU A 165 -19.09 9.38 4.32
C LEU A 165 -19.13 8.19 5.27
N TYR A 166 -18.44 8.27 6.42
CA TYR A 166 -18.47 7.21 7.43
C TYR A 166 -19.89 6.92 7.92
N GLU A 167 -20.70 7.93 8.19
CA GLU A 167 -22.07 7.74 8.65
C GLU A 167 -22.91 6.95 7.64
N VAL A 168 -22.88 7.35 6.36
CA VAL A 168 -23.66 6.69 5.30
C VAL A 168 -23.15 5.28 5.04
N LEU A 169 -21.83 5.13 4.83
CA LEU A 169 -21.22 3.85 4.46
C LEU A 169 -21.32 2.83 5.59
N SER A 170 -21.11 3.24 6.85
CA SER A 170 -21.22 2.33 8.00
C SER A 170 -22.66 1.86 8.22
N ALA A 171 -23.65 2.73 8.03
CA ALA A 171 -25.06 2.36 8.10
C ALA A 171 -25.45 1.35 7.01
N GLU A 172 -25.01 1.56 5.76
CA GLU A 172 -25.28 0.62 4.67
C GLU A 172 -24.58 -0.72 4.89
N LEU A 173 -23.33 -0.72 5.35
CA LEU A 173 -22.61 -1.94 5.71
C LEU A 173 -23.30 -2.70 6.84
N ALA A 174 -23.84 -1.99 7.85
CA ALA A 174 -24.58 -2.62 8.94
C ALA A 174 -25.86 -3.28 8.41
N GLN A 175 -26.61 -2.62 7.53
CA GLN A 175 -27.81 -3.19 6.90
C GLN A 175 -27.50 -4.46 6.09
N ARG A 176 -26.32 -4.51 5.46
CA ARG A 176 -25.86 -5.71 4.71
C ARG A 176 -25.16 -6.76 5.59
N GLY A 177 -24.98 -6.52 6.88
CA GLY A 177 -24.26 -7.43 7.80
C GLY A 177 -22.75 -7.52 7.54
N ARG A 178 -22.14 -6.47 6.96
CA ARG A 178 -20.73 -6.44 6.52
C ARG A 178 -19.85 -5.47 7.30
N LEU A 179 -20.39 -4.75 8.27
CA LEU A 179 -19.64 -3.72 9.01
C LEU A 179 -18.41 -4.31 9.73
N GLU A 180 -18.55 -5.46 10.38
CA GLU A 180 -17.41 -6.13 11.03
C GLU A 180 -16.35 -6.61 10.04
N TRP A 181 -16.75 -7.02 8.84
CA TRP A 181 -15.81 -7.39 7.77
C TRP A 181 -15.00 -6.18 7.32
N CYS A 182 -15.66 -5.01 7.20
CA CYS A 182 -15.01 -3.75 6.90
C CYS A 182 -13.99 -3.37 7.98
N TRP A 183 -14.35 -3.47 9.25
CA TRP A 183 -13.41 -3.23 10.36
C TRP A 183 -12.22 -4.19 10.34
N GLU A 184 -12.45 -5.46 10.03
CA GLU A 184 -11.39 -6.47 9.90
C GLU A 184 -10.39 -6.09 8.80
N GLU A 185 -10.87 -5.56 7.67
CA GLU A 185 -10.00 -5.07 6.58
C GLU A 185 -9.30 -3.76 6.92
N CYS A 186 -9.99 -2.81 7.54
CA CYS A 186 -9.37 -1.54 7.93
C CYS A 186 -8.22 -1.76 8.93
N ARG A 187 -8.36 -2.73 9.84
CA ARG A 187 -7.29 -3.12 10.79
C ARG A 187 -6.00 -3.56 10.08
N ARG A 188 -6.08 -4.14 8.89
CA ARG A 188 -4.93 -4.62 8.12
C ARG A 188 -4.30 -3.56 7.20
N LEU A 189 -4.91 -2.38 7.08
CA LEU A 189 -4.38 -1.31 6.23
C LEU A 189 -3.02 -0.84 6.72
N GLY A 190 -2.10 -0.62 5.79
CA GLY A 190 -0.75 -0.12 6.09
C GLY A 190 0.23 -1.18 6.59
N ASP A 191 -0.21 -2.38 7.02
CA ASP A 191 0.68 -3.42 7.58
C ASP A 191 1.82 -3.83 6.63
N ARG A 192 1.62 -3.72 5.31
CA ARG A 192 2.63 -4.05 4.30
C ARG A 192 3.66 -2.92 4.09
N GLU A 193 3.29 -1.69 4.40
CA GLU A 193 4.09 -0.49 4.13
C GLU A 193 4.88 0.00 5.36
N THR A 194 4.62 -0.57 6.54
CA THR A 194 5.37 -0.26 7.77
C THR A 194 6.78 -0.87 7.79
N ALA A 195 7.02 -1.95 7.06
CA ALA A 195 8.31 -2.62 7.04
C ALA A 195 9.30 -1.88 6.14
N GLU A 196 10.38 -1.34 6.71
CA GLU A 196 11.50 -0.88 5.89
C GLU A 196 12.02 -2.03 5.04
N PRO A 197 12.26 -1.82 3.73
CA PRO A 197 12.75 -2.90 2.88
C PRO A 197 14.06 -3.46 3.40
N VAL A 198 14.14 -4.79 3.47
CA VAL A 198 15.39 -5.49 3.75
C VAL A 198 16.30 -5.32 2.52
N PRO A 199 17.48 -4.69 2.64
CA PRO A 199 18.35 -4.45 1.49
C PRO A 199 18.65 -5.71 0.67
N GLU A 200 18.85 -6.84 1.36
CA GLU A 200 19.13 -8.15 0.77
C GLU A 200 17.97 -8.70 -0.08
N GLU A 201 16.77 -8.17 0.06
CA GLU A 201 15.57 -8.53 -0.70
C GLU A 201 15.22 -7.51 -1.78
N ALA A 202 15.90 -6.35 -1.80
CA ALA A 202 15.59 -5.25 -2.73
C ALA A 202 15.65 -5.66 -4.21
N TRP A 203 16.46 -6.66 -4.55
CA TRP A 203 16.58 -7.21 -5.91
C TRP A 203 15.28 -7.82 -6.45
N ILE A 204 14.36 -8.24 -5.56
CA ILE A 204 13.05 -8.81 -5.92
C ILE A 204 12.21 -7.78 -6.70
N ARG A 205 12.36 -6.50 -6.34
CA ARG A 205 11.59 -5.38 -6.90
C ARG A 205 12.24 -4.73 -8.12
N VAL A 206 13.47 -5.11 -8.47
CA VAL A 206 14.19 -4.53 -9.61
C VAL A 206 13.55 -4.97 -10.93
N ASP A 207 13.13 -4.01 -11.75
CA ASP A 207 12.62 -4.34 -13.08
C ASP A 207 13.70 -5.03 -13.93
N GLY A 208 13.34 -6.18 -14.49
CA GLY A 208 14.25 -7.05 -15.24
C GLY A 208 14.98 -8.11 -14.44
N ALA A 209 14.86 -8.14 -13.10
CA ALA A 209 15.41 -9.22 -12.28
C ALA A 209 14.88 -10.61 -12.71
N ARG A 210 13.59 -10.69 -13.06
CA ARG A 210 12.92 -11.92 -13.55
C ARG A 210 13.56 -12.53 -14.80
N ARG A 211 14.36 -11.76 -15.56
CA ARG A 211 15.03 -12.20 -16.79
C ARG A 211 16.46 -12.72 -16.54
N LEU A 212 16.90 -12.80 -15.30
CA LEU A 212 18.26 -13.21 -14.93
C LEU A 212 18.28 -14.64 -14.39
N GLY A 213 19.30 -15.40 -14.75
CA GLY A 213 19.56 -16.71 -14.16
C GLY A 213 20.15 -16.62 -12.74
N PRO A 214 20.16 -17.72 -11.96
CA PRO A 214 20.53 -17.73 -10.54
C PRO A 214 21.87 -17.07 -10.21
N ARG A 215 22.91 -17.31 -11.02
CA ARG A 215 24.24 -16.72 -10.85
C ARG A 215 24.22 -15.20 -10.96
N LEU A 216 23.51 -14.67 -11.96
CA LEU A 216 23.40 -13.22 -12.16
C LEU A 216 22.49 -12.58 -11.11
N LEU A 217 21.51 -13.33 -10.59
CA LEU A 217 20.72 -12.89 -9.45
C LEU A 217 21.56 -12.75 -8.18
N ALA A 218 22.57 -13.60 -7.96
CA ALA A 218 23.49 -13.43 -6.84
C ALA A 218 24.26 -12.10 -6.92
N VAL A 219 24.70 -11.72 -8.12
CA VAL A 219 25.31 -10.40 -8.38
C VAL A 219 24.31 -9.27 -8.19
N LEU A 220 23.10 -9.41 -8.75
CA LEU A 220 22.05 -8.41 -8.61
C LEU A 220 21.65 -8.20 -7.14
N ARG A 221 21.58 -9.26 -6.32
CA ARG A 221 21.27 -9.19 -4.89
C ARG A 221 22.21 -8.24 -4.17
N GLU A 222 23.52 -8.43 -4.34
CA GLU A 222 24.54 -7.58 -3.70
C GLU A 222 24.49 -6.13 -4.18
N LEU A 223 24.29 -5.93 -5.48
CA LEU A 223 24.18 -4.60 -6.08
C LEU A 223 22.92 -3.86 -5.62
N ALA A 224 21.78 -4.55 -5.57
CA ALA A 224 20.52 -3.99 -5.11
C ALA A 224 20.58 -3.65 -3.62
N ALA A 225 21.18 -4.53 -2.80
CA ALA A 225 21.37 -4.28 -1.37
C ALA A 225 22.27 -3.07 -1.12
N TRP A 226 23.35 -2.91 -1.88
CA TRP A 226 24.17 -1.71 -1.82
C TRP A 226 23.36 -0.47 -2.20
N ARG A 227 22.61 -0.51 -3.31
CA ARG A 227 21.80 0.62 -3.78
C ARG A 227 20.76 1.04 -2.76
N GLU A 228 20.09 0.09 -2.13
CA GLU A 228 19.09 0.34 -1.09
C GLU A 228 19.71 1.07 0.11
N ARG A 229 20.90 0.61 0.56
CA ARG A 229 21.63 1.24 1.67
C ARG A 229 22.09 2.66 1.33
N GLU A 230 22.63 2.86 0.13
CA GLU A 230 23.09 4.18 -0.35
C GLU A 230 21.92 5.16 -0.48
N ALA A 231 20.79 4.72 -1.05
CA ALA A 231 19.57 5.51 -1.17
C ALA A 231 19.03 5.94 0.20
N ARG A 232 19.00 5.00 1.15
CA ARG A 232 18.61 5.27 2.54
C ARG A 232 19.54 6.25 3.24
N GLN A 233 20.86 6.09 3.07
CA GLN A 233 21.85 6.95 3.70
C GLN A 233 21.84 8.38 3.13
N SER A 234 21.68 8.50 1.82
CA SER A 234 21.64 9.79 1.12
C SER A 234 20.25 10.43 1.11
N ASP A 235 19.24 9.76 1.67
CA ASP A 235 17.82 10.12 1.62
C ASP A 235 17.33 10.52 0.22
N VAL A 236 17.62 9.68 -0.77
CA VAL A 236 17.16 9.87 -2.16
C VAL A 236 16.49 8.60 -2.69
N PRO A 237 15.55 8.69 -3.64
CA PRO A 237 14.93 7.52 -4.24
C PRO A 237 15.99 6.58 -4.86
N VAL A 238 15.77 5.27 -4.78
CA VAL A 238 16.72 4.26 -5.28
C VAL A 238 17.13 4.46 -6.75
N GLY A 239 16.19 4.94 -7.58
CA GLY A 239 16.43 5.23 -9.00
C GLY A 239 17.35 6.42 -9.26
N PHE A 240 17.48 7.35 -8.30
CA PHE A 240 18.40 8.49 -8.37
C PHE A 240 19.84 8.07 -8.06
N VAL A 241 20.04 7.02 -7.26
CA VAL A 241 21.36 6.39 -7.07
C VAL A 241 21.77 5.69 -8.37
N LEU A 242 20.99 4.69 -8.78
CA LEU A 242 21.14 3.97 -10.05
C LEU A 242 19.79 3.45 -10.54
N ARG A 243 19.48 3.64 -11.82
CA ARG A 243 18.27 3.07 -12.45
C ARG A 243 18.32 1.55 -12.47
N ASP A 244 17.16 0.90 -12.41
CA ASP A 244 17.02 -0.56 -12.47
C ASP A 244 17.71 -1.15 -13.71
N SER A 245 17.56 -0.51 -14.87
CA SER A 245 18.20 -0.94 -16.11
C SER A 245 19.73 -0.92 -16.03
N THR A 246 20.33 0.06 -15.35
CA THR A 246 21.78 0.11 -15.10
C THR A 246 22.21 -0.99 -14.13
N LEU A 247 21.41 -1.25 -13.08
CA LEU A 247 21.68 -2.31 -12.10
C LEU A 247 21.67 -3.72 -12.75
N VAL A 248 20.71 -3.97 -13.65
CA VAL A 248 20.64 -5.20 -14.45
C VAL A 248 21.81 -5.30 -15.42
N ALA A 249 22.23 -4.19 -16.04
CA ALA A 249 23.40 -4.17 -16.91
C ALA A 249 24.70 -4.50 -16.14
N LEU A 250 24.87 -3.92 -14.94
CA LEU A 250 25.97 -4.26 -14.02
C LEU A 250 25.97 -5.74 -13.66
N ALA A 251 24.82 -6.31 -13.31
CA ALA A 251 24.72 -7.72 -12.98
C ALA A 251 25.10 -8.64 -14.15
N ARG A 252 24.70 -8.29 -15.38
CA ARG A 252 25.02 -9.06 -16.59
C ARG A 252 26.48 -8.99 -16.99
N GLN A 253 27.10 -7.81 -16.91
CA GLN A 253 28.50 -7.62 -17.26
C GLN A 253 29.45 -8.07 -16.15
N ALA A 254 29.01 -7.99 -14.89
CA ALA A 254 29.76 -8.33 -13.68
C ALA A 254 31.20 -7.77 -13.67
N PRO A 255 31.36 -6.45 -13.76
CA PRO A 255 32.67 -5.81 -13.91
C PRO A 255 33.57 -6.09 -12.69
N GLN A 256 34.86 -6.28 -12.96
CA GLN A 256 35.88 -6.58 -11.93
C GLN A 256 36.88 -5.42 -11.74
N ASP A 257 36.83 -4.42 -12.60
CA ASP A 257 37.67 -3.22 -12.55
C ASP A 257 36.92 -1.98 -13.07
N ARG A 258 37.56 -0.81 -12.95
CA ARG A 258 36.98 0.48 -13.38
C ARG A 258 36.72 0.54 -14.89
N ASN A 259 37.60 -0.05 -15.71
CA ASN A 259 37.40 -0.13 -17.16
C ASN A 259 36.16 -0.95 -17.52
N GLY A 260 35.86 -2.00 -16.74
CA GLY A 260 34.65 -2.78 -16.85
C GLY A 260 33.40 -1.93 -16.56
N LEU A 261 33.43 -1.09 -15.53
CA LEU A 261 32.32 -0.17 -15.21
C LEU A 261 32.05 0.83 -16.35
N GLU A 262 33.08 1.32 -17.02
CA GLU A 262 32.94 2.26 -18.15
C GLU A 262 32.22 1.64 -19.36
N ARG A 263 32.31 0.32 -19.53
CA ARG A 263 31.62 -0.42 -20.60
C ARG A 263 30.16 -0.74 -20.27
N VAL A 264 29.72 -0.46 -19.04
CA VAL A 264 28.34 -0.70 -18.62
C VAL A 264 27.45 0.42 -19.14
N ARG A 265 26.49 0.05 -19.99
CA ARG A 265 25.49 0.99 -20.50
C ARG A 265 24.71 1.63 -19.34
N GLY A 266 24.66 2.96 -19.31
CA GLY A 266 23.91 3.72 -18.32
C GLY A 266 24.71 4.13 -17.08
N MET A 267 26.02 3.87 -17.04
CA MET A 267 26.93 4.39 -16.02
C MET A 267 27.56 5.71 -16.50
N ALA A 268 27.30 6.81 -15.79
CA ALA A 268 27.98 8.08 -16.04
C ALA A 268 29.36 8.14 -15.35
N ALA A 269 30.32 8.87 -15.92
CA ALA A 269 31.66 9.01 -15.34
C ALA A 269 31.66 9.53 -13.89
N GLY A 270 30.72 10.41 -13.55
CA GLY A 270 30.53 10.88 -12.16
C GLY A 270 30.10 9.77 -11.21
N GLN A 271 29.21 8.87 -11.64
CA GLN A 271 28.77 7.72 -10.85
C GLN A 271 29.91 6.70 -10.67
N ILE A 272 30.73 6.49 -11.70
CA ILE A 272 31.92 5.61 -11.61
C ILE A 272 32.93 6.16 -10.60
N ARG A 273 33.17 7.48 -10.62
CA ARG A 273 34.05 8.12 -9.64
C ARG A 273 33.50 7.99 -8.21
N ARG A 274 32.21 8.23 -8.03
CA ARG A 274 31.56 8.26 -6.71
C ARG A 274 31.34 6.86 -6.11
N TYR A 275 30.85 5.92 -6.90
CA TYR A 275 30.35 4.61 -6.41
C TYR A 275 31.19 3.42 -6.90
N GLY A 276 32.19 3.64 -7.75
CA GLY A 276 32.88 2.56 -8.47
C GLY A 276 33.44 1.45 -7.57
N ASP A 277 34.16 1.82 -6.50
CA ASP A 277 34.79 0.82 -5.62
C ASP A 277 33.74 0.00 -4.86
N GLN A 278 32.64 0.63 -4.43
CA GLN A 278 31.54 -0.06 -3.74
C GLN A 278 30.79 -1.01 -4.69
N LEU A 279 30.56 -0.59 -5.95
CA LEU A 279 29.92 -1.40 -6.98
C LEU A 279 30.78 -2.62 -7.35
N LEU A 280 32.10 -2.44 -7.50
CA LEU A 280 33.02 -3.55 -7.76
C LEU A 280 33.07 -4.53 -6.59
N ALA A 281 33.08 -4.03 -5.35
CA ALA A 281 33.03 -4.87 -4.17
C ALA A 281 31.72 -5.68 -4.11
N ALA A 282 30.57 -5.05 -4.40
CA ALA A 282 29.29 -5.73 -4.45
C ALA A 282 29.23 -6.79 -5.57
N ALA A 283 29.68 -6.45 -6.77
CA ALA A 283 29.74 -7.39 -7.90
C ALA A 283 30.65 -8.59 -7.58
N SER A 284 31.81 -8.34 -6.96
CA SER A 284 32.75 -9.37 -6.53
C SER A 284 32.14 -10.32 -5.50
N ARG A 285 31.44 -9.81 -4.47
CA ARG A 285 30.71 -10.64 -3.50
C ARG A 285 29.68 -11.55 -4.17
N GLY A 286 28.94 -11.01 -5.15
CA GLY A 286 27.94 -11.79 -5.88
C GLY A 286 28.56 -12.87 -6.78
N LEU A 287 29.70 -12.57 -7.41
CA LEU A 287 30.47 -13.54 -8.21
C LEU A 287 31.08 -14.66 -7.35
N ALA A 288 31.52 -14.32 -6.14
CA ALA A 288 32.08 -15.26 -5.17
C ALA A 288 31.02 -16.06 -4.42
N CYS A 289 29.72 -15.76 -4.61
CA CYS A 289 28.64 -16.44 -3.92
C CYS A 289 28.59 -17.93 -4.33
N PRO A 290 28.65 -18.87 -3.36
CA PRO A 290 28.59 -20.29 -3.66
C PRO A 290 27.24 -20.66 -4.28
N ARG A 291 27.24 -21.68 -5.14
CA ARG A 291 26.06 -22.07 -5.94
C ARG A 291 24.85 -22.40 -5.09
N GLU A 292 25.09 -22.97 -3.91
CA GLU A 292 24.10 -23.36 -2.93
C GLU A 292 23.37 -22.15 -2.30
N ALA A 293 24.02 -20.98 -2.31
CA ALA A 293 23.49 -19.72 -1.78
C ALA A 293 22.98 -18.76 -2.87
N TRP A 294 22.94 -19.21 -4.13
CA TRP A 294 22.35 -18.42 -5.21
C TRP A 294 20.86 -18.19 -4.96
N PRO A 295 20.36 -16.97 -5.20
CA PRO A 295 18.93 -16.73 -5.16
C PRO A 295 18.21 -17.69 -6.09
N ARG A 296 17.09 -18.24 -5.61
CA ARG A 296 16.18 -18.97 -6.49
C ARG A 296 15.69 -17.97 -7.54
N PRO A 297 15.72 -18.32 -8.83
CA PRO A 297 14.99 -17.56 -9.83
C PRO A 297 13.57 -17.37 -9.33
N PHE A 298 13.00 -16.22 -9.69
CA PHE A 298 11.56 -16.07 -9.55
C PHE A 298 10.93 -17.31 -10.18
N GLU A 299 10.10 -17.98 -9.40
CA GLU A 299 9.11 -18.83 -10.00
C GLU A 299 8.34 -17.88 -10.92
N SER A 300 8.61 -17.95 -12.23
CA SER A 300 7.52 -17.76 -13.15
C SER A 300 6.44 -18.69 -12.62
N PRO A 301 5.17 -18.27 -12.52
CA PRO A 301 4.10 -19.24 -12.57
C PRO A 301 4.42 -20.05 -13.81
N GLY A 302 5.06 -21.20 -13.61
CA GLY A 302 5.51 -22.06 -14.67
C GLY A 302 4.21 -22.43 -15.33
N GLU A 303 3.98 -21.85 -16.50
CA GLU A 303 3.94 -22.51 -17.79
C GLU A 303 3.25 -23.87 -17.90
N ASP A 304 2.89 -24.56 -16.82
CA ASP A 304 1.87 -25.60 -16.79
C ASP A 304 0.51 -25.00 -17.20
N PRO A 305 0.03 -25.30 -18.41
CA PRO A 305 -1.25 -24.81 -18.89
C PRO A 305 -2.41 -25.22 -17.96
N ALA A 306 -2.31 -26.36 -17.27
CA ALA A 306 -3.33 -26.82 -16.34
C ALA A 306 -3.43 -25.92 -15.10
N VAL A 307 -2.30 -25.46 -14.55
CA VAL A 307 -2.30 -24.53 -13.40
C VAL A 307 -2.86 -23.17 -13.78
N ARG A 308 -2.52 -22.67 -14.98
CA ARG A 308 -3.11 -21.42 -15.48
C ARG A 308 -4.61 -21.54 -15.66
N LEU A 309 -5.07 -22.63 -16.28
CA LEU A 309 -6.49 -22.88 -16.49
C LEU A 309 -7.24 -23.02 -15.15
N ALA A 310 -6.68 -23.75 -14.18
CA ALA A 310 -7.24 -23.84 -12.83
C ALA A 310 -7.31 -22.46 -12.16
N THR A 311 -6.28 -21.62 -12.31
CA THR A 311 -6.27 -20.26 -11.79
C THR A 311 -7.38 -19.42 -12.43
N ASP A 312 -7.55 -19.48 -13.75
CA ASP A 312 -8.59 -18.74 -14.48
C ASP A 312 -10.00 -19.21 -14.09
N MET A 313 -10.16 -20.51 -13.86
CA MET A 313 -11.37 -21.12 -13.36
C MET A 313 -11.75 -20.59 -11.96
N LEU A 314 -10.80 -20.59 -11.02
CA LEU A 314 -11.00 -20.05 -9.67
C LEU A 314 -11.27 -18.53 -9.69
N VAL A 315 -10.54 -17.77 -10.51
CA VAL A 315 -10.79 -16.32 -10.71
C VAL A 315 -12.19 -16.07 -11.26
N SER A 316 -12.67 -16.93 -12.15
CA SER A 316 -14.04 -16.82 -12.69
C SER A 316 -15.09 -17.05 -11.60
N TRP A 317 -14.84 -17.99 -10.67
CA TRP A 317 -15.71 -18.17 -9.51
C TRP A 317 -15.70 -16.95 -8.57
N VAL A 318 -14.53 -16.39 -8.28
CA VAL A 318 -14.40 -15.14 -7.49
C VAL A 318 -15.19 -14.00 -8.13
N ARG A 319 -15.13 -13.85 -9.46
CA ARG A 319 -15.92 -12.85 -10.20
C ARG A 319 -17.42 -13.09 -10.08
N LYS A 320 -17.86 -14.35 -10.12
CA LYS A 320 -19.28 -14.69 -9.90
C LYS A 320 -19.72 -14.32 -8.48
N ARG A 321 -18.95 -14.69 -7.47
CA ARG A 321 -19.21 -14.31 -6.07
C ARG A 321 -19.21 -12.80 -5.85
N SER A 322 -18.28 -12.09 -6.47
CA SER A 322 -18.23 -10.63 -6.49
C SER A 322 -19.53 -10.01 -7.00
N ALA A 323 -20.07 -10.54 -8.11
CA ALA A 323 -21.32 -10.07 -8.68
C ALA A 323 -22.53 -10.41 -7.78
N ASP A 324 -22.61 -11.64 -7.27
CA ASP A 324 -23.72 -12.10 -6.42
C ASP A 324 -23.82 -11.32 -5.11
N GLU A 325 -22.66 -11.04 -4.52
CA GLU A 325 -22.59 -10.33 -3.25
C GLU A 325 -22.54 -8.82 -3.42
N ALA A 326 -22.43 -8.29 -4.65
CA ALA A 326 -22.14 -6.88 -4.90
C ALA A 326 -20.95 -6.37 -4.07
N ILE A 327 -19.85 -7.14 -4.09
CA ILE A 327 -18.56 -6.80 -3.45
C ILE A 327 -17.51 -6.72 -4.55
N THR A 328 -16.64 -5.72 -4.50
CA THR A 328 -15.54 -5.55 -5.45
C THR A 328 -14.63 -6.79 -5.50
N GLY A 329 -14.45 -7.40 -6.67
CA GLY A 329 -13.70 -8.66 -6.85
C GLY A 329 -12.29 -8.68 -6.23
N PRO A 330 -11.42 -7.67 -6.48
CA PRO A 330 -10.11 -7.58 -5.84
C PRO A 330 -10.12 -7.58 -4.30
N LEU A 331 -11.23 -7.18 -3.66
CA LEU A 331 -11.38 -7.26 -2.20
C LEU A 331 -11.54 -8.71 -1.74
N LEU A 332 -12.26 -9.54 -2.53
CA LEU A 332 -12.43 -10.97 -2.28
C LEU A 332 -11.10 -11.72 -2.48
N ALA A 333 -10.56 -11.65 -3.70
CA ALA A 333 -9.29 -12.27 -4.05
C ALA A 333 -8.72 -11.64 -5.32
N THR A 334 -7.44 -11.29 -5.28
CA THR A 334 -6.67 -10.97 -6.48
C THR A 334 -6.21 -12.25 -7.19
N ARG A 335 -5.71 -12.13 -8.43
CA ARG A 335 -5.08 -13.27 -9.10
C ARG A 335 -3.87 -13.80 -8.33
N GLU A 336 -3.12 -12.92 -7.67
CA GLU A 336 -1.99 -13.33 -6.84
C GLU A 336 -2.46 -14.09 -5.59
N ASP A 337 -3.56 -13.68 -4.97
CA ASP A 337 -4.14 -14.42 -3.83
C ASP A 337 -4.55 -15.86 -4.24
N ILE A 338 -5.08 -16.02 -5.47
CA ILE A 338 -5.38 -17.35 -6.02
C ILE A 338 -4.10 -18.14 -6.31
N ALA A 339 -3.07 -17.50 -6.86
CA ALA A 339 -1.78 -18.15 -7.09
C ALA A 339 -1.12 -18.59 -5.76
N GLU A 340 -1.23 -17.78 -4.71
CA GLU A 340 -0.81 -18.11 -3.36
C GLU A 340 -1.57 -19.31 -2.80
N LEU A 341 -2.90 -19.32 -2.91
CA LEU A 341 -3.73 -20.46 -2.50
C LEU A 341 -3.29 -21.74 -3.21
N MET A 342 -3.04 -21.68 -4.53
CA MET A 342 -2.56 -22.83 -5.31
C MET A 342 -1.21 -23.36 -4.82
N ARG A 343 -0.25 -22.45 -4.56
CA ARG A 343 1.06 -22.81 -4.02
C ARG A 343 0.92 -23.46 -2.64
N TRP A 344 0.08 -22.91 -1.78
CA TRP A 344 -0.20 -23.42 -0.43
C TRP A 344 -0.87 -24.80 -0.45
N HIS A 345 -1.90 -24.97 -1.29
CA HIS A 345 -2.63 -26.24 -1.42
C HIS A 345 -1.69 -27.37 -1.87
N ARG A 346 -0.77 -27.07 -2.79
CA ARG A 346 0.24 -28.01 -3.29
C ARG A 346 1.43 -28.25 -2.35
N GLY A 347 1.49 -27.58 -1.19
CA GLY A 347 2.61 -27.69 -0.26
C GLY A 347 3.92 -27.09 -0.77
N LEU A 348 3.85 -26.11 -1.69
CA LEU A 348 5.02 -25.40 -2.23
C LEU A 348 5.48 -24.24 -1.34
N VAL A 349 4.64 -23.83 -0.39
CA VAL A 349 4.94 -22.82 0.62
C VAL A 349 4.60 -23.37 2.01
N PRO A 350 5.12 -22.76 3.11
CA PRO A 350 4.76 -23.16 4.47
C PRO A 350 3.24 -23.21 4.69
N ARG A 351 2.79 -24.11 5.57
CA ARG A 351 1.36 -24.28 5.88
C ARG A 351 0.77 -23.13 6.70
N ASP A 352 1.62 -22.41 7.42
CA ASP A 352 1.28 -21.29 8.31
C ASP A 352 2.20 -20.09 7.96
N PRO A 353 1.67 -18.86 7.79
CA PRO A 353 0.26 -18.48 7.78
C PRO A 353 -0.55 -19.09 6.62
N GLN A 354 -1.86 -19.23 6.83
CA GLN A 354 -2.78 -19.58 5.74
C GLN A 354 -2.93 -18.41 4.75
N PRO A 355 -3.19 -18.69 3.45
CA PRO A 355 -3.50 -17.67 2.46
C PRO A 355 -4.66 -16.77 2.90
N ARG A 356 -4.61 -15.49 2.54
CA ARG A 356 -5.63 -14.49 2.95
C ARG A 356 -7.07 -14.90 2.62
N VAL A 357 -7.27 -15.60 1.49
CA VAL A 357 -8.59 -16.09 1.05
C VAL A 357 -9.19 -17.12 2.01
N LEU A 358 -8.39 -17.74 2.89
CA LEU A 358 -8.82 -18.71 3.90
C LEU A 358 -8.90 -18.11 5.30
N ALA A 359 -8.83 -16.79 5.45
CA ALA A 359 -8.91 -16.10 6.73
C ALA A 359 -10.23 -15.33 6.90
N GLY A 360 -10.72 -15.26 8.14
CA GLY A 360 -11.85 -14.42 8.54
C GLY A 360 -13.09 -14.57 7.66
N TRP A 361 -13.72 -13.44 7.34
CA TRP A 361 -14.92 -13.39 6.50
C TRP A 361 -14.71 -13.94 5.07
N ARG A 362 -13.49 -13.80 4.50
CA ARG A 362 -13.19 -14.28 3.14
C ARG A 362 -13.32 -15.79 3.04
N ARG A 363 -12.91 -16.51 4.08
CA ARG A 363 -13.03 -17.97 4.14
C ARG A 363 -14.47 -18.40 3.92
N SER A 364 -15.38 -17.82 4.71
CA SER A 364 -16.81 -18.14 4.67
C SER A 364 -17.46 -17.74 3.35
N LEU A 365 -17.01 -16.64 2.74
CA LEU A 365 -17.65 -16.10 1.54
C LEU A 365 -17.16 -16.74 0.23
N VAL A 366 -15.87 -17.05 0.14
CA VAL A 366 -15.26 -17.57 -1.09
C VAL A 366 -14.20 -18.64 -0.85
N GLY A 367 -13.47 -18.59 0.27
CA GLY A 367 -12.35 -19.50 0.54
C GLY A 367 -12.72 -20.98 0.57
N GLU A 368 -13.82 -21.34 1.25
CA GLU A 368 -14.30 -22.73 1.29
C GLU A 368 -14.72 -23.23 -0.10
N ASP A 369 -15.36 -22.37 -0.90
CA ASP A 369 -15.71 -22.73 -2.27
C ASP A 369 -14.44 -23.00 -3.12
N LEU A 370 -13.40 -22.18 -2.95
CA LEU A 370 -12.13 -22.34 -3.67
C LEU A 370 -11.42 -23.64 -3.25
N LEU A 371 -11.42 -23.98 -1.96
CA LEU A 371 -10.88 -25.25 -1.46
C LEU A 371 -11.65 -26.44 -1.99
N ASP A 372 -12.99 -26.40 -1.92
CA ASP A 372 -13.84 -27.48 -2.42
C ASP A 372 -13.64 -27.73 -3.92
N LEU A 373 -13.39 -26.68 -4.71
CA LEU A 373 -13.04 -26.80 -6.12
C LEU A 373 -11.66 -27.43 -6.33
N LEU A 374 -10.67 -27.06 -5.52
CA LEU A 374 -9.32 -27.62 -5.61
C LEU A 374 -9.23 -29.08 -5.16
N GLU A 375 -10.08 -29.46 -4.19
CA GLU A 375 -10.16 -30.82 -3.66
C GLU A 375 -11.13 -31.72 -4.46
N GLY A 376 -11.77 -31.17 -5.51
CA GLY A 376 -12.71 -31.90 -6.35
C GLY A 376 -14.01 -32.31 -5.62
N LYS A 377 -14.32 -31.68 -4.49
CA LYS A 377 -15.58 -31.87 -3.75
C LYS A 377 -16.76 -31.20 -4.45
N ARG A 378 -16.49 -30.11 -5.17
CA ARG A 378 -17.45 -29.39 -6.00
C ARG A 378 -16.91 -29.21 -7.41
N ALA A 379 -17.81 -28.97 -8.36
CA ALA A 379 -17.47 -28.61 -9.73
C ALA A 379 -18.16 -27.31 -10.14
N LEU A 380 -17.52 -26.52 -10.99
CA LEU A 380 -18.17 -25.41 -11.68
C LEU A 380 -19.01 -25.94 -12.83
N VAL A 381 -20.27 -25.55 -12.85
CA VAL A 381 -21.22 -25.88 -13.91
C VAL A 381 -21.81 -24.58 -14.47
N PHE A 382 -22.05 -24.55 -15.78
CA PHE A 382 -22.79 -23.47 -16.41
C PHE A 382 -24.23 -23.95 -16.63
N GLN A 383 -25.17 -23.41 -15.85
CA GLN A 383 -26.56 -23.85 -15.85
C GLN A 383 -27.49 -22.63 -15.92
N ARG A 384 -28.46 -22.67 -16.85
CA ARG A 384 -29.43 -21.58 -17.06
C ARG A 384 -28.78 -20.21 -17.28
N GLY A 385 -27.65 -20.18 -17.99
CA GLY A 385 -26.93 -18.93 -18.29
C GLY A 385 -26.03 -18.41 -17.17
N GLU A 386 -25.90 -19.15 -16.06
CA GLU A 386 -25.12 -18.73 -14.89
C GLU A 386 -24.06 -19.77 -14.51
N LEU A 387 -22.93 -19.27 -14.01
CA LEU A 387 -21.91 -20.10 -13.38
C LEU A 387 -22.36 -20.48 -11.95
N ARG A 388 -22.36 -21.76 -11.61
CA ARG A 388 -22.80 -22.29 -10.31
C ARG A 388 -21.85 -23.37 -9.81
N LEU A 389 -21.87 -23.62 -8.50
CA LEU A 389 -21.25 -24.81 -7.92
C LEU A 389 -22.25 -25.96 -7.90
N SER A 390 -21.80 -27.13 -8.33
CA SER A 390 -22.49 -28.40 -8.17
C SER A 390 -21.74 -29.29 -7.19
N GLY A 391 -22.48 -30.18 -6.51
CA GLY A 391 -21.88 -31.27 -5.73
C GLY A 391 -21.02 -32.20 -6.59
N ARG A 392 -20.26 -33.06 -5.91
CA ARG A 392 -19.20 -33.92 -6.46
C ARG A 392 -19.49 -34.40 -7.89
N PRO A 393 -18.65 -34.06 -8.89
CA PRO A 393 -18.82 -34.60 -10.23
C PRO A 393 -18.77 -36.13 -10.17
N ARG A 394 -19.75 -36.80 -10.78
CA ARG A 394 -19.83 -38.26 -10.86
C ARG A 394 -18.72 -38.84 -11.69
#